data_AF-A0A7V9IHH2-F1
#
_entry.id   AF-A0A7V9IHH2-F1
#
_cell.length_a   1.000
_cell.length_b   1.000
_cell.length_c   1.000
_cell.angle_alpha   90.00
_cell.angle_beta   90.00
_cell.angle_gamma   90.00
#
_symmetry.space_group_name_H-M   'P 1'
#
loop_
_entity.id
_entity.type
_entity.pdbx_description
1 polymer ?
#
loop_
_entity_poly.entity_id
_entity_poly.type
_entity_poly.pdbx_seq_one_letter_code
_entity_poly.pdbx_strand_id
1 'polypeptide(L)'
;HRGVSHHSRTALRLALGDVAVAWPAGLAAPAWLQGHDEVDVTGWEDACRGLTLSHMGRGLDEDPWHFAAAFAAGRLARSRGGGE
;
A
#
# COMPACT_ATOMS: atom_id res chain seq x y z
N HIS A 1 29.11 -16.70 10.96
CA HIS A 1 28.46 -15.80 9.99
C HIS A 1 28.31 -16.53 8.65
N ARG A 2 27.08 -16.73 8.15
CA ARG A 2 26.80 -17.40 6.85
C ARG A 2 26.75 -16.40 5.68
N GLY A 3 27.76 -15.52 5.59
CA GLY A 3 28.09 -14.72 4.39
C GLY A 3 27.10 -13.66 3.87
N VAL A 4 25.81 -13.69 4.22
CA VAL A 4 24.80 -12.75 3.71
C VAL A 4 24.15 -12.00 4.86
N SER A 5 24.16 -10.67 4.80
CA SER A 5 23.51 -9.83 5.80
C SER A 5 21.99 -9.98 5.75
N HIS A 6 21.31 -9.74 6.87
CA HIS A 6 19.85 -9.69 6.92
C HIS A 6 19.29 -8.69 5.89
N HIS A 7 19.95 -7.55 5.73
CA HIS A 7 19.58 -6.51 4.76
C HIS A 7 19.67 -7.00 3.31
N SER A 8 20.74 -7.70 2.95
CA SER A 8 20.92 -8.28 1.60
C SER A 8 19.84 -9.31 1.29
N ARG A 9 19.45 -10.15 2.27
CA ARG A 9 18.36 -11.11 2.09
C ARG A 9 17.01 -10.43 1.91
N THR A 10 16.72 -9.37 2.68
CA THR A 10 15.48 -8.60 2.52
C THR A 10 15.41 -7.91 1.17
N ALA A 11 16.51 -7.28 0.73
CA ALA A 11 16.58 -6.65 -0.59
C ALA A 11 16.35 -7.67 -1.71
N LEU A 12 16.96 -8.86 -1.64
CA LEU A 12 16.74 -9.93 -2.62
C LEU A 12 15.29 -10.43 -2.62
N ARG A 13 14.66 -10.57 -1.45
CA ARG A 13 13.23 -10.94 -1.39
C ARG A 13 12.32 -9.89 -2.00
N LEU A 14 12.60 -8.61 -1.78
CA LEU A 14 11.84 -7.52 -2.39
C LEU A 14 12.06 -7.42 -3.90
N ALA A 15 13.29 -7.67 -4.37
CA ALA A 15 13.65 -7.56 -5.77
C ALA A 15 13.22 -8.77 -6.63
N LEU A 16 13.12 -9.95 -6.02
CA LEU A 16 12.89 -11.21 -6.74
C LEU A 16 11.58 -11.92 -6.33
N GLY A 17 10.93 -11.47 -5.26
CA GLY A 17 9.66 -12.05 -4.80
C GLY A 17 8.45 -11.43 -5.49
N ASP A 18 7.33 -12.13 -5.45
CA ASP A 18 6.05 -11.61 -5.92
C ASP A 18 5.59 -10.47 -5.01
N VAL A 19 5.42 -9.28 -5.59
CA VAL A 19 4.97 -8.09 -4.86
C VAL A 19 3.47 -7.88 -5.11
N ALA A 20 2.73 -7.73 -4.02
CA ALA A 20 1.35 -7.27 -4.05
C ALA A 20 1.34 -5.75 -4.07
N VAL A 21 0.75 -5.13 -5.08
CA VAL A 21 0.54 -3.66 -5.08
C VAL A 21 -0.94 -3.37 -5.10
N ALA A 22 -1.46 -2.80 -4.00
CA ALA A 22 -2.82 -2.29 -3.96
C ALA A 22 -2.88 -0.91 -4.61
N TRP A 23 -3.90 -0.67 -5.40
CA TRP A 23 -4.19 0.63 -6.01
C TRP A 23 -5.65 1.01 -5.79
N PRO A 24 -5.97 2.25 -5.37
CA PRO A 24 -7.35 2.66 -5.16
C PRO A 24 -8.19 2.56 -6.44
N ALA A 25 -9.33 1.86 -6.36
CA ALA A 25 -10.30 1.83 -7.44
C ALA A 25 -10.80 3.26 -7.73
N GLY A 26 -10.86 3.64 -9.02
CA GLY A 26 -11.27 4.98 -9.46
C GLY A 26 -10.13 6.00 -9.57
N LEU A 27 -8.92 5.67 -9.13
CA LEU A 27 -7.72 6.47 -9.40
C LEU A 27 -7.00 5.90 -10.62
N ALA A 28 -6.72 6.72 -11.63
CA ALA A 28 -5.95 6.27 -12.79
C ALA A 28 -4.53 5.86 -12.37
N ALA A 29 -4.19 4.59 -12.56
CA ALA A 29 -2.85 4.10 -12.31
C ALA A 29 -1.85 4.68 -13.33
N PRO A 30 -0.63 5.04 -12.90
CA PRO A 30 0.39 5.47 -13.84
C PRO A 30 0.83 4.31 -14.73
N ALA A 31 1.18 4.59 -15.99
CA ALA A 31 1.48 3.57 -17.00
C ALA A 31 2.64 2.63 -16.62
N TRP A 32 3.55 3.06 -15.74
CA TRP A 32 4.65 2.23 -15.27
C TRP A 32 4.22 1.20 -14.21
N LEU A 33 3.07 1.38 -13.56
CA LEU A 33 2.59 0.51 -12.50
C LEU A 33 1.76 -0.65 -13.06
N GLN A 34 2.46 -1.60 -13.67
CA GLN A 34 1.87 -2.84 -14.16
C GLN A 34 1.70 -3.84 -13.01
N GLY A 35 0.62 -4.63 -13.03
CA GLY A 35 0.39 -5.71 -12.06
C GLY A 35 -0.10 -5.26 -10.67
N HIS A 36 -0.89 -4.18 -10.60
CA HIS A 36 -1.56 -3.77 -9.37
C HIS A 36 -2.95 -4.41 -9.24
N ASP A 37 -3.40 -4.59 -8.00
CA ASP A 37 -4.77 -4.95 -7.69
C ASP A 37 -5.57 -3.67 -7.45
N GLU A 38 -6.65 -3.47 -8.22
CA GLU A 38 -7.63 -2.43 -7.90
C GLU A 38 -8.39 -2.82 -6.63
N VAL A 39 -8.34 -1.94 -5.63
CA VAL A 39 -8.96 -2.16 -4.33
C VAL A 39 -10.01 -1.10 -4.10
N ASP A 40 -11.23 -1.54 -3.80
CA ASP A 40 -12.27 -0.65 -3.31
C ASP A 40 -11.81 0.03 -2.02
N VAL A 41 -11.81 1.36 -2.04
CA VAL A 41 -11.45 2.21 -0.91
C VAL A 41 -12.67 2.86 -0.26
N THR A 42 -13.89 2.51 -0.65
CA THR A 42 -15.11 3.08 -0.05
C THR A 42 -15.07 3.04 1.48
N GLY A 43 -15.36 4.19 2.11
CA GLY A 43 -15.37 4.35 3.56
C GLY A 43 -14.01 4.59 4.22
N TRP A 44 -12.94 4.81 3.43
CA TRP A 44 -11.61 5.09 3.97
C TRP A 44 -11.58 6.39 4.80
N GLU A 45 -12.32 7.42 4.39
CA GLU A 45 -12.41 8.69 5.13
C GLU A 45 -13.01 8.50 6.52
N ASP A 46 -14.10 7.73 6.60
CA ASP A 46 -14.75 7.39 7.86
C ASP A 46 -13.86 6.54 8.75
N ALA A 47 -13.17 5.56 8.17
CA ALA A 47 -12.24 4.71 8.90
C ALA A 47 -11.04 5.49 9.47
N CYS A 48 -10.63 6.57 8.80
CA CYS A 48 -9.56 7.45 9.27
C CYS A 48 -10.05 8.67 10.07
N ARG A 49 -11.36 8.81 10.26
CA ARG A 49 -11.95 9.94 10.98
C ARG A 49 -11.41 10.01 12.40
N GLY A 50 -10.92 11.19 12.79
CA GLY A 50 -10.33 11.42 14.12
C GLY A 50 -8.85 11.06 14.24
N LEU A 51 -8.22 10.56 13.18
CA LEU A 51 -6.76 10.46 13.09
C LEU A 51 -6.18 11.76 12.55
N THR A 52 -5.04 12.19 13.11
CA THR A 52 -4.23 13.24 12.50
C THR A 52 -3.49 12.64 11.31
N LEU A 53 -4.04 12.85 10.11
CA LEU A 53 -3.44 12.39 8.86
C LEU A 53 -2.52 13.49 8.29
N SER A 54 -1.22 13.22 8.30
CA SER A 54 -0.20 14.06 7.67
C SER A 54 0.91 13.20 7.10
N HIS A 55 1.29 13.45 5.85
CA HIS A 55 2.42 12.80 5.21
C HIS A 55 3.24 13.82 4.40
N MET A 56 4.53 13.91 4.72
CA MET A 56 5.46 14.85 4.07
C MET A 56 4.94 16.30 4.09
N GLY A 57 4.29 16.69 5.19
CA GLY A 57 3.72 18.03 5.36
C GLY A 57 2.37 18.26 4.68
N ARG A 58 1.81 17.26 3.97
CA ARG A 58 0.52 17.35 3.29
C ARG A 58 -0.57 16.64 4.10
N GLY A 59 -1.75 17.27 4.18
CA GLY A 59 -2.93 16.73 4.84
C GLY A 59 -3.91 16.04 3.89
N LEU A 60 -5.01 15.54 4.46
CA LEU A 60 -6.15 14.95 3.75
C LEU A 60 -6.69 15.84 2.63
N ASP A 61 -6.84 17.13 2.89
CA ASP A 61 -7.42 18.09 1.94
C ASP A 61 -6.48 18.36 0.75
N GLU A 62 -5.19 18.04 0.88
CA GLU A 62 -4.17 18.28 -0.14
C GLU A 62 -3.86 17.03 -0.98
N ASP A 63 -3.83 15.84 -0.37
CA ASP A 63 -3.52 14.58 -1.05
C ASP A 63 -4.35 13.40 -0.50
N PRO A 64 -5.68 13.37 -0.75
CA PRO A 64 -6.56 12.34 -0.21
C PRO A 64 -6.20 10.94 -0.74
N TRP A 65 -5.73 10.86 -1.99
CA TRP A 65 -5.39 9.60 -2.64
C TRP A 65 -4.18 8.90 -2.01
N HIS A 66 -3.24 9.66 -1.42
CA HIS A 66 -2.15 9.06 -0.65
C HIS A 66 -2.69 8.23 0.53
N PHE A 67 -3.67 8.75 1.25
CA PHE A 67 -4.26 8.08 2.41
C PHE A 67 -5.19 6.94 1.99
N ALA A 68 -5.97 7.13 0.93
CA ALA A 68 -6.77 6.06 0.33
C ALA A 68 -5.89 4.88 -0.16
N ALA A 69 -4.71 5.17 -0.72
CA ALA A 69 -3.75 4.13 -1.13
C ALA A 69 -3.18 3.35 0.06
N ALA A 70 -2.89 4.00 1.18
CA ALA A 70 -2.49 3.33 2.41
C ALA A 70 -3.63 2.42 2.94
N PHE A 71 -4.87 2.89 2.90
CA PHE A 71 -6.05 2.10 3.26
C PHE A 71 -6.23 0.88 2.33
N ALA A 72 -6.08 1.08 1.01
CA ALA A 72 -6.11 0.01 0.01
C ALA A 72 -5.08 -1.09 0.30
N ALA A 73 -3.84 -0.71 0.63
CA ALA A 73 -2.79 -1.65 1.02
C ALA A 73 -3.18 -2.48 2.25
N GLY A 74 -3.79 -1.84 3.26
CA GLY A 74 -4.31 -2.54 4.44
C GLY A 74 -5.42 -3.53 4.11
N ARG A 75 -6.35 -3.18 3.21
CA ARG A 75 -7.42 -4.10 2.75
C ARG A 75 -6.85 -5.30 1.99
N LEU A 76 -5.90 -5.06 1.09
CA LEU A 76 -5.24 -6.13 0.33
C LEU A 76 -4.43 -7.06 1.23
N ALA A 77 -3.69 -6.50 2.19
CA ALA A 77 -2.95 -7.30 3.17
C ALA A 77 -3.89 -8.19 3.98
N ARG A 78 -5.04 -7.66 4.41
CA ARG A 78 -6.07 -8.42 5.14
C ARG A 78 -6.67 -9.54 4.29
N SER A 79 -6.99 -9.29 3.02
CA SER A 79 -7.58 -10.32 2.15
C SER A 79 -6.61 -11.46 1.87
N ARG A 80 -5.31 -11.16 1.80
CA ARG A 80 -4.24 -12.15 1.58
C ARG A 80 -3.82 -12.88 2.85
N GLY A 81 -3.93 -12.24 4.02
CA GLY A 81 -3.61 -12.83 5.32
C GLY A 81 -4.73 -13.66 5.97
N GLY A 82 -5.93 -13.71 5.38
CA GLY A 82 -7.06 -14.49 5.88
C GLY A 82 -7.12 -15.95 5.40
N GLY A 83 -6.07 -16.43 4.74
CA GLY A 83 -5.92 -17.81 4.29
C GLY A 83 -5.00 -18.62 5.20
N GLU A 84 -5.38 -18.80 6.46
CA GLU A 84 -4.88 -19.83 7.40
C GLU A 84 -6.04 -20.36 8.23
#